data_AF-A0A927V8H0-F1
#
_entry.id   AF-A0A927V8H0-F1
#
_cell.length_a   1.000
_cell.length_b   1.000
_cell.length_c   1.000
_cell.angle_alpha   90.00
_cell.angle_beta   90.00
_cell.angle_gamma   90.00
#
_symmetry.space_group_name_H-M   'P 1'
#
loop_
_entity.id
_entity.type
_entity.pdbx_description
1 polymer ?
#
loop_
_entity_poly.entity_id
_entity_poly.type
_entity_poly.pdbx_seq_one_letter_code
_entity_poly.pdbx_strand_id
1 'polypeptide(L)'
;MYDLRPLIKDIKKIVDRHYLGEPGKYARWITQDAKNSRDLGAIPYGCANAANILYTIGELPTDSAEREAFIKVLQDFQNKDNGLFENPGNFATHTTAFISGALNLLDAKPLYNADGFSKYLTKEGLFEFMDSIDWAKDPWLGAHLGAGIYASMLLTETASDEWEDYYFEWLDNNADATTGLWKKDALEGAPLFHYLASTFHYVFNYEYAKRALPYPKELLDTCIKAYYDGACMDFSKSVGWPDIDFTYMLARVQRRAGVKYEETQKILKEIADGLITQLLNMNIEESETLNDLNTLFAIVCALAVLQDALPGYIRTPKPLKLVLDKRPFL
;
A
#
# COMPACT_ATOMS: atom_id res chain seq x y z
N MET A 1 15.34 -20.46 -6.61
CA MET A 1 14.00 -20.81 -6.11
C MET A 1 14.06 -20.84 -4.60
N TYR A 2 13.27 -20.00 -3.94
CA TYR A 2 13.15 -19.92 -2.49
C TYR A 2 11.91 -20.67 -2.01
N ASP A 3 12.06 -21.44 -0.93
CA ASP A 3 10.95 -22.07 -0.23
C ASP A 3 10.59 -21.25 1.02
N LEU A 4 9.54 -20.44 0.91
CA LEU A 4 9.08 -19.54 1.96
C LEU A 4 7.99 -20.17 2.83
N ARG A 5 7.69 -21.47 2.70
CA ARG A 5 6.70 -22.13 3.59
C ARG A 5 6.99 -21.94 5.08
N PRO A 6 8.24 -22.04 5.57
CA PRO A 6 8.55 -21.72 6.97
C PRO A 6 8.29 -20.25 7.31
N LEU A 7 8.73 -19.32 6.45
CA LEU A 7 8.54 -17.88 6.65
C LEU A 7 7.05 -17.51 6.71
N ILE A 8 6.19 -18.08 5.85
CA ILE A 8 4.74 -17.84 5.91
C ILE A 8 4.13 -18.32 7.23
N LYS A 9 4.59 -19.46 7.76
CA LYS A 9 4.17 -19.92 9.09
C LYS A 9 4.60 -18.94 10.17
N ASP A 10 5.80 -18.38 10.06
CA ASP A 10 6.31 -17.40 11.02
C ASP A 10 5.58 -16.06 10.93
N ILE A 11 5.23 -15.59 9.73
CA ILE A 11 4.36 -14.41 9.54
C ILE A 11 3.02 -14.61 10.26
N LYS A 12 2.39 -15.79 10.12
CA LYS A 12 1.15 -16.10 10.84
C LYS A 12 1.34 -16.06 12.36
N LYS A 13 2.44 -16.62 12.88
CA LYS A 13 2.76 -16.56 14.33
C LYS A 13 2.95 -15.12 14.81
N ILE A 14 3.58 -14.26 14.01
CA ILE A 14 3.73 -12.84 14.36
C ILE A 14 2.34 -12.21 14.48
N VAL A 15 1.47 -12.37 13.48
CA VAL A 15 0.09 -11.85 13.57
C VAL A 15 -0.66 -12.41 14.79
N ASP A 16 -0.47 -13.68 15.12
CA ASP A 16 -1.10 -14.30 16.29
C ASP A 16 -0.62 -13.72 17.63
N ARG A 17 0.65 -13.29 17.73
CA ARG A 17 1.17 -12.62 18.93
C ARG A 17 0.53 -11.24 19.14
N HIS A 18 0.06 -10.61 18.07
CA HIS A 18 -0.61 -9.31 18.11
C HIS A 18 -2.11 -9.39 18.41
N TYR A 19 -2.67 -10.60 18.48
CA TYR A 19 -4.08 -10.83 18.80
C TYR A 19 -4.40 -10.44 20.24
N LEU A 20 -5.46 -9.65 20.43
CA LEU A 20 -5.82 -9.07 21.74
C LEU A 20 -6.90 -9.89 22.48
N GLY A 21 -7.11 -11.15 22.09
CA GLY A 21 -8.04 -12.06 22.77
C GLY A 21 -9.50 -11.96 22.28
N GLU A 22 -9.83 -10.99 21.42
CA GLU A 22 -11.15 -10.84 20.81
C GLU A 22 -11.04 -10.85 19.27
N PRO A 23 -11.88 -11.62 18.55
CA PRO A 23 -11.87 -11.67 17.09
C PRO A 23 -11.85 -10.29 16.43
N GLY A 24 -10.91 -10.07 15.52
CA GLY A 24 -10.74 -8.81 14.81
C GLY A 24 -9.90 -7.75 15.55
N LYS A 25 -9.60 -7.91 16.84
CA LYS A 25 -8.78 -6.96 17.60
C LYS A 25 -7.30 -7.36 17.60
N TYR A 26 -6.48 -6.49 17.02
CA TYR A 26 -5.03 -6.66 16.95
C TYR A 26 -4.31 -5.36 17.32
N ALA A 27 -3.20 -5.49 18.03
CA ALA A 27 -2.28 -4.37 18.25
C ALA A 27 -1.36 -4.19 17.05
N ARG A 28 -0.93 -2.96 16.78
CA ARG A 28 0.11 -2.71 15.77
C ARG A 28 1.50 -3.15 16.27
N TRP A 29 1.76 -2.97 17.56
CA TRP A 29 2.99 -3.36 18.26
C TRP A 29 2.64 -4.13 19.52
N ILE A 30 3.54 -5.00 19.97
CA ILE A 30 3.39 -5.75 21.23
C ILE A 30 4.44 -5.37 22.29
N THR A 31 5.38 -4.49 21.96
CA THR A 31 6.37 -3.93 22.90
C THR A 31 6.50 -2.42 22.73
N GLN A 32 6.83 -1.73 23.82
CA GLN A 32 7.10 -0.29 23.81
C GLN A 32 8.40 0.04 23.09
N ASP A 33 8.48 1.24 22.52
CA ASP A 33 9.74 1.82 22.08
C ASP A 33 10.48 2.49 23.25
N ALA A 34 11.70 2.98 23.01
CA ALA A 34 12.50 3.67 24.03
C ALA A 34 11.84 4.93 24.60
N LYS A 35 10.83 5.50 23.93
CA LYS A 35 10.11 6.71 24.34
C LYS A 35 8.76 6.42 25.01
N ASN A 36 8.37 5.15 25.14
CA ASN A 36 7.03 4.73 25.58
C ASN A 36 5.90 5.40 24.79
N SER A 37 6.06 5.52 23.48
CA SER A 37 5.16 6.25 22.59
C SER A 37 4.16 5.36 21.84
N ARG A 38 4.33 4.02 21.92
CA ARG A 38 3.52 3.07 21.15
C ARG A 38 2.21 2.78 21.85
N ASP A 39 1.13 2.71 21.06
CA ASP A 39 -0.13 2.15 21.51
C ASP A 39 -0.11 0.62 21.31
N LEU A 40 -0.23 -0.12 22.41
CA LEU A 40 -0.25 -1.58 22.43
C LEU A 40 -1.69 -2.14 22.46
N GLY A 41 -2.70 -1.27 22.37
CA GLY A 41 -4.10 -1.61 22.27
C GLY A 41 -4.57 -1.79 20.83
N ALA A 42 -5.88 -1.97 20.69
CA ALA A 42 -6.53 -2.05 19.40
C ALA A 42 -6.65 -0.65 18.79
N ILE A 43 -5.90 -0.39 17.73
CA ILE A 43 -5.97 0.84 16.93
C ILE A 43 -6.35 0.48 15.48
N PRO A 44 -6.89 1.41 14.68
CA PRO A 44 -7.34 1.12 13.31
C PRO A 44 -6.28 0.41 12.48
N TYR A 45 -5.03 0.88 12.54
CA TYR A 45 -3.92 0.28 11.80
C TYR A 45 -3.56 -1.12 12.27
N GLY A 46 -3.63 -1.45 13.56
CA GLY A 46 -3.31 -2.79 14.06
C GLY A 46 -4.28 -3.83 13.49
N CYS A 47 -5.58 -3.55 13.63
CA CYS A 47 -6.64 -4.42 13.14
C CYS A 47 -6.64 -4.54 11.61
N ALA A 48 -6.49 -3.43 10.89
CA ALA A 48 -6.47 -3.45 9.42
C ALA A 48 -5.22 -4.14 8.87
N ASN A 49 -4.03 -3.93 9.45
CA ASN A 49 -2.82 -4.63 9.03
C ASN A 49 -2.96 -6.14 9.22
N ALA A 50 -3.51 -6.60 10.34
CA ALA A 50 -3.77 -8.02 10.57
C ALA A 50 -4.69 -8.60 9.48
N ALA A 51 -5.81 -7.95 9.18
CA ALA A 51 -6.72 -8.39 8.12
C ALA A 51 -6.02 -8.48 6.75
N ASN A 52 -5.22 -7.47 6.42
CA ASN A 52 -4.47 -7.43 5.16
C ASN A 52 -3.41 -8.53 5.05
N ILE A 53 -2.63 -8.75 6.12
CA ILE A 53 -1.61 -9.82 6.15
C ILE A 53 -2.29 -11.18 6.04
N LEU A 54 -3.33 -11.43 6.84
CA LEU A 54 -4.08 -12.69 6.82
C LEU A 54 -4.71 -12.95 5.44
N TYR A 55 -5.27 -11.93 4.80
CA TYR A 55 -5.75 -12.04 3.42
C TYR A 55 -4.62 -12.46 2.48
N THR A 56 -3.48 -11.76 2.55
CA THR A 56 -2.34 -11.99 1.65
C THR A 56 -1.80 -13.41 1.78
N ILE A 57 -1.66 -13.94 2.99
CA ILE A 57 -1.16 -15.31 3.21
C ILE A 57 -2.24 -16.40 3.06
N GLY A 58 -3.50 -16.02 2.79
CA GLY A 58 -4.60 -16.96 2.58
C GLY A 58 -5.16 -17.59 3.86
N GLU A 59 -5.11 -16.84 4.96
CA GLU A 59 -5.53 -17.22 6.32
C GLU A 59 -6.56 -16.23 6.92
N LEU A 60 -7.18 -15.37 6.08
CA LEU A 60 -8.31 -14.54 6.52
C LEU A 60 -9.47 -15.45 7.00
N PRO A 61 -10.15 -15.14 8.10
CA PRO A 61 -11.24 -15.96 8.62
C PRO A 61 -12.31 -16.27 7.58
N THR A 62 -12.72 -17.53 7.53
CA THR A 62 -13.81 -18.02 6.66
C THR A 62 -15.08 -18.34 7.44
N ASP A 63 -14.99 -18.49 8.76
CA ASP A 63 -16.14 -18.60 9.64
C ASP A 63 -16.94 -17.30 9.67
N SER A 64 -18.26 -17.39 9.56
CA SER A 64 -19.13 -16.21 9.46
C SER A 64 -19.04 -15.34 10.70
N ALA A 65 -19.01 -15.94 11.91
CA ALA A 65 -19.02 -15.18 13.15
C ALA A 65 -17.69 -14.47 13.38
N GLU A 66 -16.55 -15.15 13.12
CA GLU A 66 -15.23 -14.52 13.22
C GLU A 66 -15.06 -13.39 12.21
N ARG A 67 -15.49 -13.62 10.96
CA ARG A 67 -15.45 -12.59 9.90
C ARG A 67 -16.34 -11.39 10.23
N GLU A 68 -17.56 -11.61 10.73
CA GLU A 68 -18.46 -10.54 11.18
C GLU A 68 -17.86 -9.73 12.34
N ALA A 69 -17.16 -10.39 13.26
CA ALA A 69 -16.47 -9.69 14.34
C ALA A 69 -15.31 -8.82 13.82
N PHE A 70 -14.52 -9.30 12.86
CA PHE A 70 -13.51 -8.48 12.16
C PHE A 70 -14.12 -7.23 11.51
N ILE A 71 -15.21 -7.42 10.76
CA ILE A 71 -15.93 -6.33 10.10
C ILE A 71 -16.40 -5.31 11.14
N LYS A 72 -17.03 -5.78 12.22
CA LYS A 72 -17.53 -4.92 13.28
C LYS A 72 -16.41 -4.11 13.94
N VAL A 73 -15.29 -4.74 14.29
CA VAL A 73 -14.14 -4.03 14.90
C VAL A 73 -13.63 -2.93 13.98
N LEU A 74 -13.47 -3.20 12.69
CA LEU A 74 -13.00 -2.19 11.73
C LEU A 74 -14.03 -1.06 11.56
N GLN A 75 -15.31 -1.37 11.44
CA GLN A 75 -16.40 -0.40 11.31
C GLN A 75 -16.56 0.49 12.55
N ASP A 76 -16.34 -0.05 13.75
CA ASP A 76 -16.48 0.68 15.02
C ASP A 76 -15.44 1.82 15.16
N PHE A 77 -14.36 1.82 14.35
CA PHE A 77 -13.41 2.94 14.29
C PHE A 77 -13.91 4.12 13.43
N GLN A 78 -15.01 3.96 12.69
CA GLN A 78 -15.50 5.04 11.83
C GLN A 78 -16.21 6.11 12.66
N ASN A 79 -15.82 7.37 12.45
CA ASN A 79 -16.52 8.49 13.05
C ASN A 79 -17.89 8.66 12.39
N LYS A 80 -18.96 8.58 13.18
CA LYS A 80 -20.35 8.68 12.68
C LYS A 80 -20.75 10.08 12.19
N ASP A 81 -20.07 11.13 12.65
CA ASP A 81 -20.46 12.51 12.40
C ASP A 81 -19.89 13.04 11.08
N ASN A 82 -18.74 12.52 10.64
CA ASN A 82 -18.08 12.90 9.38
C ASN A 82 -17.75 11.72 8.45
N GLY A 83 -17.99 10.49 8.90
CA GLY A 83 -17.73 9.24 8.18
C GLY A 83 -16.27 8.93 7.89
N LEU A 84 -15.33 9.59 8.54
CA LEU A 84 -13.90 9.36 8.34
C LEU A 84 -13.35 8.35 9.35
N PHE A 85 -12.22 7.73 9.00
CA PHE A 85 -11.37 7.03 9.96
C PHE A 85 -10.16 7.90 10.29
N GLU A 86 -9.77 7.90 11.56
CA GLU A 86 -8.65 8.71 12.05
C GLU A 86 -7.67 7.83 12.83
N ASN A 87 -6.38 8.09 12.63
CA ASN A 87 -5.30 7.48 13.39
C ASN A 87 -4.24 8.55 13.67
N PRO A 88 -3.83 8.77 14.93
CA PRO A 88 -2.80 9.76 15.25
C PRO A 88 -1.53 9.57 14.42
N GLY A 89 -1.04 10.65 13.83
CA GLY A 89 0.16 10.64 12.97
C GLY A 89 -0.09 10.29 11.50
N ASN A 90 -1.33 10.05 11.09
CA ASN A 90 -1.71 9.78 9.70
C ASN A 90 -2.72 10.80 9.19
N PHE A 91 -2.70 11.07 7.88
CA PHE A 91 -3.76 11.84 7.24
C PHE A 91 -5.07 11.07 7.28
N ALA A 92 -6.19 11.80 7.44
CA ALA A 92 -7.52 11.20 7.40
C ALA A 92 -7.81 10.52 6.05
N THR A 93 -7.30 11.06 4.94
CA THR A 93 -7.43 10.46 3.59
C THR A 93 -6.77 9.08 3.54
N HIS A 94 -5.56 8.96 4.08
CA HIS A 94 -4.85 7.69 4.12
C HIS A 94 -5.56 6.71 5.06
N THR A 95 -5.92 7.15 6.26
CA THR A 95 -6.54 6.24 7.24
C THR A 95 -7.88 5.75 6.71
N THR A 96 -8.71 6.63 6.15
CA THR A 96 -10.02 6.27 5.59
C THR A 96 -9.87 5.30 4.43
N ALA A 97 -8.98 5.55 3.48
CA ALA A 97 -8.70 4.62 2.39
C ALA A 97 -8.20 3.25 2.88
N PHE A 98 -7.27 3.25 3.84
CA PHE A 98 -6.65 2.03 4.34
C PHE A 98 -7.64 1.11 5.06
N ILE A 99 -8.46 1.66 5.97
CA ILE A 99 -9.45 0.87 6.72
C ILE A 99 -10.60 0.43 5.81
N SER A 100 -11.10 1.33 4.95
CA SER A 100 -12.15 0.98 3.97
C SER A 100 -11.70 -0.13 3.03
N GLY A 101 -10.43 -0.11 2.64
CA GLY A 101 -9.86 -1.18 1.85
C GLY A 101 -9.76 -2.51 2.61
N ALA A 102 -9.43 -2.49 3.90
CA ALA A 102 -9.39 -3.71 4.70
C ALA A 102 -10.80 -4.33 4.83
N LEU A 103 -11.83 -3.50 4.99
CA LEU A 103 -13.23 -3.92 4.94
C LEU A 103 -13.59 -4.56 3.58
N ASN A 104 -13.09 -3.99 2.48
CA ASN A 104 -13.34 -4.54 1.15
C ASN A 104 -12.79 -5.98 0.98
N LEU A 105 -11.64 -6.30 1.61
CA LEU A 105 -11.10 -7.68 1.62
C LEU A 105 -11.97 -8.67 2.40
N LEU A 106 -12.78 -8.16 3.32
CA LEU A 106 -13.80 -8.90 4.09
C LEU A 106 -15.18 -8.79 3.42
N ASP A 107 -15.25 -8.47 2.12
CA ASP A 107 -16.47 -8.15 1.34
C ASP A 107 -17.48 -7.30 2.13
N ALA A 108 -16.97 -6.31 2.86
CA ALA A 108 -17.73 -5.37 3.65
C ALA A 108 -17.39 -3.94 3.23
N LYS A 109 -18.19 -2.99 3.74
CA LYS A 109 -18.05 -1.56 3.48
C LYS A 109 -17.94 -0.80 4.80
N PRO A 110 -17.41 0.43 4.79
CA PRO A 110 -17.66 1.39 5.86
C PRO A 110 -19.17 1.57 6.13
N LEU A 111 -19.52 1.99 7.35
CA LEU A 111 -20.91 2.24 7.76
C LEU A 111 -21.46 3.56 7.21
N TYR A 112 -20.59 4.56 7.06
CA TYR A 112 -20.95 5.92 6.66
C TYR A 112 -20.17 6.37 5.42
N ASN A 113 -20.74 7.30 4.66
CA ASN A 113 -20.05 7.99 3.57
C ASN A 113 -18.98 8.95 4.13
N ALA A 114 -17.92 9.25 3.38
CA ALA A 114 -16.85 10.15 3.79
C ALA A 114 -17.23 11.64 3.69
N ASP A 115 -18.31 12.04 4.36
CA ASP A 115 -18.89 13.39 4.28
C ASP A 115 -17.92 14.50 4.71
N GLY A 116 -16.94 14.17 5.57
CA GLY A 116 -15.84 15.07 5.94
C GLY A 116 -14.97 15.51 4.76
N PHE A 117 -15.05 14.82 3.62
CA PHE A 117 -14.38 15.17 2.37
C PHE A 117 -15.28 15.83 1.32
N SER A 118 -16.56 16.10 1.63
CA SER A 118 -17.55 16.65 0.69
C SER A 118 -17.11 17.91 -0.05
N LYS A 119 -16.26 18.75 0.55
CA LYS A 119 -15.67 19.95 -0.12
C LYS A 119 -14.81 19.63 -1.34
N TYR A 120 -14.37 18.38 -1.51
CA TYR A 120 -13.58 17.93 -2.65
C TYR A 120 -14.43 17.27 -3.74
N LEU A 121 -15.77 17.23 -3.60
CA LEU A 121 -16.67 16.62 -4.60
C LEU A 121 -16.85 17.45 -5.88
N THR A 122 -16.50 18.73 -5.85
CA THR A 122 -16.48 19.55 -7.07
C THR A 122 -15.14 19.41 -7.78
N LYS A 123 -15.14 19.60 -9.11
CA LYS A 123 -13.91 19.61 -9.90
C LYS A 123 -12.91 20.64 -9.36
N GLU A 124 -13.38 21.85 -9.07
CA GLU A 124 -12.56 22.93 -8.54
C GLU A 124 -11.97 22.57 -7.17
N GLY A 125 -12.78 22.01 -6.27
CA GLY A 125 -12.33 21.63 -4.93
C GLY A 125 -11.32 20.48 -4.96
N LEU A 126 -11.49 19.51 -5.86
CA LEU A 126 -10.52 18.45 -6.08
C LEU A 126 -9.21 18.98 -6.66
N PHE A 127 -9.28 19.84 -7.68
CA PHE A 127 -8.08 20.35 -8.35
C PHE A 127 -7.27 21.23 -7.40
N GLU A 128 -7.93 22.12 -6.65
CA GLU A 128 -7.28 22.92 -5.62
C GLU A 128 -6.62 22.05 -4.54
N PHE A 129 -7.29 20.96 -4.13
CA PHE A 129 -6.69 19.99 -3.20
C PHE A 129 -5.43 19.34 -3.78
N MET A 130 -5.49 18.83 -5.01
CA MET A 130 -4.35 18.16 -5.65
C MET A 130 -3.17 19.13 -5.89
N ASP A 131 -3.47 20.38 -6.24
CA ASP A 131 -2.46 21.44 -6.41
C ASP A 131 -1.83 21.90 -5.08
N SER A 132 -2.54 21.71 -3.95
CA SER A 132 -2.05 22.09 -2.61
C SER A 132 -1.01 21.12 -2.02
N ILE A 133 -0.86 19.93 -2.60
CA ILE A 133 0.13 18.94 -2.15
C ILE A 133 1.55 19.48 -2.43
N ASP A 134 2.48 19.33 -1.47
CA ASP A 134 3.88 19.77 -1.65
C ASP A 134 4.68 18.74 -2.48
N TRP A 135 4.40 18.72 -3.79
CA TRP A 135 5.02 17.80 -4.75
C TRP A 135 6.54 17.93 -4.84
N ALA A 136 7.10 19.12 -4.59
CA ALA A 136 8.53 19.36 -4.75
C ALA A 136 9.35 18.90 -3.54
N LYS A 137 8.81 19.05 -2.31
CA LYS A 137 9.56 18.75 -1.10
C LYS A 137 9.23 17.38 -0.50
N ASP A 138 7.97 16.97 -0.55
CA ASP A 138 7.53 15.73 0.07
C ASP A 138 6.50 14.97 -0.78
N PRO A 139 6.85 14.60 -2.03
CA PRO A 139 5.92 13.93 -2.93
C PRO A 139 5.48 12.57 -2.40
N TRP A 140 6.32 11.87 -1.64
CA TRP A 140 6.00 10.54 -1.11
C TRP A 140 4.91 10.63 -0.04
N LEU A 141 5.09 11.47 0.99
CA LEU A 141 4.05 11.70 1.99
C LEU A 141 2.83 12.39 1.38
N GLY A 142 3.03 13.28 0.41
CA GLY A 142 1.96 13.95 -0.32
C GLY A 142 1.05 12.99 -1.10
N ALA A 143 1.58 11.87 -1.59
CA ALA A 143 0.77 10.87 -2.28
C ALA A 143 -0.28 10.21 -1.38
N HIS A 144 -0.05 10.16 -0.07
CA HIS A 144 -1.04 9.70 0.90
C HIS A 144 -2.30 10.59 0.96
N LEU A 145 -2.17 11.87 0.57
CA LEU A 145 -3.29 12.79 0.40
C LEU A 145 -4.00 12.51 -0.93
N GLY A 146 -3.27 12.59 -2.04
CA GLY A 146 -3.82 12.51 -3.40
C GLY A 146 -4.35 11.13 -3.79
N ALA A 147 -3.65 10.04 -3.49
CA ALA A 147 -4.17 8.70 -3.72
C ALA A 147 -5.20 8.29 -2.66
N GLY A 148 -5.01 8.76 -1.42
CA GLY A 148 -5.92 8.47 -0.31
C GLY A 148 -7.30 9.07 -0.50
N ILE A 149 -7.41 10.28 -1.09
CA ILE A 149 -8.72 10.87 -1.35
C ILE A 149 -9.54 10.05 -2.35
N TYR A 150 -8.90 9.57 -3.42
CA TYR A 150 -9.56 8.71 -4.42
C TYR A 150 -10.10 7.43 -3.80
N ALA A 151 -9.23 6.68 -3.13
CA ALA A 151 -9.60 5.42 -2.51
C ALA A 151 -10.65 5.60 -1.40
N SER A 152 -10.55 6.67 -0.61
CA SER A 152 -11.54 7.00 0.42
C SER A 152 -12.91 7.21 -0.22
N MET A 153 -13.01 8.16 -1.16
CA MET A 153 -14.29 8.54 -1.76
C MET A 153 -14.96 7.41 -2.53
N LEU A 154 -14.16 6.56 -3.17
CA LEU A 154 -14.64 5.39 -3.91
C LEU A 154 -15.15 4.29 -2.98
N LEU A 155 -14.36 3.90 -1.98
CA LEU A 155 -14.70 2.77 -1.10
C LEU A 155 -15.79 3.10 -0.08
N THR A 156 -16.03 4.39 0.18
CA THR A 156 -17.17 4.88 0.97
C THR A 156 -18.35 5.31 0.09
N GLU A 157 -18.34 5.00 -1.21
CA GLU A 157 -19.43 5.31 -2.16
C GLU A 157 -19.88 6.79 -2.13
N THR A 158 -18.93 7.69 -1.87
CA THR A 158 -19.17 9.12 -1.64
C THR A 158 -19.02 9.92 -2.92
N ALA A 159 -18.10 9.52 -3.79
CA ALA A 159 -17.92 10.11 -5.11
C ALA A 159 -18.80 9.44 -6.17
N SER A 160 -19.17 10.20 -7.19
CA SER A 160 -19.79 9.72 -8.43
C SER A 160 -18.74 9.32 -9.47
N ASP A 161 -19.17 8.63 -10.52
CA ASP A 161 -18.32 8.32 -11.69
C ASP A 161 -17.76 9.60 -12.35
N GLU A 162 -18.55 10.67 -12.40
CA GLU A 162 -18.11 11.98 -12.93
C GLU A 162 -16.97 12.58 -12.08
N TRP A 163 -17.02 12.41 -10.76
CA TRP A 163 -15.94 12.85 -9.89
C TRP A 163 -14.65 12.05 -10.13
N GLU A 164 -14.78 10.73 -10.35
CA GLU A 164 -13.64 9.89 -10.72
C GLU A 164 -13.00 10.35 -12.04
N ASP A 165 -13.80 10.79 -13.01
CA ASP A 165 -13.28 11.41 -14.23
C ASP A 165 -12.45 12.67 -13.96
N TYR A 166 -12.89 13.54 -13.06
CA TYR A 166 -12.10 14.72 -12.67
C TYR A 166 -10.76 14.32 -12.03
N TYR A 167 -10.78 13.30 -11.16
CA TYR A 167 -9.57 12.82 -10.49
C TYR A 167 -8.50 12.39 -11.50
N PHE A 168 -8.87 11.55 -12.45
CA PHE A 168 -7.94 11.08 -13.47
C PHE A 168 -7.62 12.14 -14.51
N GLU A 169 -8.53 13.07 -14.82
CA GLU A 169 -8.22 14.23 -15.67
C GLU A 169 -7.09 15.07 -15.06
N TRP A 170 -7.12 15.32 -13.74
CA TRP A 170 -6.04 16.05 -13.08
C TRP A 170 -4.71 15.29 -13.19
N LEU A 171 -4.73 13.98 -12.93
CA LEU A 171 -3.53 13.14 -13.03
C LEU A 171 -2.99 13.11 -14.46
N ASP A 172 -3.82 12.83 -15.46
CA ASP A 172 -3.39 12.77 -16.88
C ASP A 172 -2.76 14.09 -17.33
N ASN A 173 -3.34 15.22 -16.92
CA ASN A 173 -2.82 16.55 -17.24
C ASN A 173 -1.49 16.86 -16.53
N ASN A 174 -1.19 16.20 -15.40
CA ASN A 174 -0.01 16.46 -14.58
C ASN A 174 1.06 15.37 -14.68
N ALA A 175 0.86 14.34 -15.49
CA ALA A 175 1.89 13.35 -15.78
C ALA A 175 3.00 13.97 -16.65
N ASP A 176 4.25 13.73 -16.28
CA ASP A 176 5.40 14.20 -17.04
C ASP A 176 5.70 13.27 -18.23
N ALA A 177 5.70 13.81 -19.45
CA ALA A 177 5.89 13.03 -20.66
C ALA A 177 7.34 12.53 -20.86
N THR A 178 8.31 13.02 -20.08
CA THR A 178 9.72 12.62 -20.20
C THR A 178 10.04 11.46 -19.27
N THR A 179 9.50 11.49 -18.06
CA THR A 179 9.80 10.55 -16.97
C THR A 179 8.65 9.61 -16.65
N GLY A 180 7.42 9.95 -17.03
CA GLY A 180 6.20 9.26 -16.63
C GLY A 180 5.82 9.45 -15.15
N LEU A 181 6.48 10.36 -14.43
CA LEU A 181 6.19 10.66 -13.02
C LEU A 181 5.14 11.75 -12.84
N TRP A 182 4.62 11.87 -11.61
CA TRP A 182 3.80 13.00 -11.16
C TRP A 182 4.55 13.82 -10.09
N LYS A 183 4.44 15.15 -10.02
CA LYS A 183 3.72 16.12 -10.86
C LYS A 183 4.71 16.80 -11.82
N LYS A 184 4.37 16.90 -13.12
CA LYS A 184 5.20 17.63 -14.10
C LYS A 184 5.51 19.05 -13.61
N ASP A 185 6.70 19.55 -13.95
CA ASP A 185 7.26 20.82 -13.48
C ASP A 185 7.54 20.90 -11.97
N ALA A 186 7.36 19.81 -11.21
CA ALA A 186 7.64 19.73 -9.78
C ALA A 186 8.59 18.57 -9.41
N LEU A 187 9.36 18.06 -10.37
CA LEU A 187 10.29 16.93 -10.19
C LEU A 187 11.67 17.37 -9.68
N GLU A 188 11.74 18.48 -8.95
CA GLU A 188 12.94 19.06 -8.38
C GLU A 188 12.69 19.39 -6.90
N GLY A 189 13.61 19.00 -6.01
CA GLY A 189 13.54 19.35 -4.57
C GLY A 189 13.56 18.15 -3.61
N ALA A 190 13.12 16.97 -4.05
CA ALA A 190 13.19 15.72 -3.32
C ALA A 190 14.13 14.69 -3.99
N PRO A 191 14.59 13.65 -3.26
CA PRO A 191 15.28 12.51 -3.87
C PRO A 191 14.40 11.83 -4.93
N LEU A 192 15.01 11.32 -6.02
CA LEU A 192 14.28 10.64 -7.10
C LEU A 192 13.36 9.53 -6.59
N PHE A 193 13.84 8.75 -5.61
CA PHE A 193 13.05 7.69 -4.99
C PHE A 193 11.72 8.17 -4.41
N HIS A 194 11.65 9.39 -3.85
CA HIS A 194 10.40 9.91 -3.28
C HIS A 194 9.36 10.16 -4.36
N TYR A 195 9.76 10.56 -5.57
CA TYR A 195 8.84 10.68 -6.71
C TYR A 195 8.39 9.32 -7.24
N LEU A 196 9.28 8.32 -7.23
CA LEU A 196 8.91 6.94 -7.58
C LEU A 196 7.90 6.37 -6.59
N ALA A 197 8.17 6.53 -5.29
CA ALA A 197 7.30 6.08 -4.22
C ALA A 197 5.97 6.85 -4.18
N SER A 198 5.97 8.13 -4.54
CA SER A 198 4.75 8.90 -4.81
C SER A 198 3.96 8.31 -5.99
N THR A 199 4.64 8.08 -7.12
CA THR A 199 4.03 7.57 -8.36
C THR A 199 3.40 6.19 -8.18
N PHE A 200 4.03 5.32 -7.39
CA PHE A 200 3.49 4.02 -7.01
C PHE A 200 2.02 4.10 -6.53
N HIS A 201 1.68 5.12 -5.75
CA HIS A 201 0.33 5.29 -5.22
C HIS A 201 -0.71 5.61 -6.30
N TYR A 202 -0.31 6.29 -7.36
CA TYR A 202 -1.19 6.59 -8.47
C TYR A 202 -1.28 5.40 -9.43
N VAL A 203 -0.20 4.64 -9.62
CA VAL A 203 -0.20 3.44 -10.48
C VAL A 203 -1.27 2.44 -10.03
N PHE A 204 -1.39 2.16 -8.72
CA PHE A 204 -2.44 1.24 -8.28
C PHE A 204 -3.86 1.80 -8.41
N ASN A 205 -4.05 3.13 -8.41
CA ASN A 205 -5.35 3.75 -8.71
C ASN A 205 -5.74 3.50 -10.18
N TYR A 206 -4.81 3.73 -11.12
CA TYR A 206 -5.03 3.39 -12.53
C TYR A 206 -5.28 1.89 -12.74
N GLU A 207 -4.51 1.02 -12.06
CA GLU A 207 -4.70 -0.44 -12.14
C GLU A 207 -6.08 -0.87 -11.65
N TYR A 208 -6.56 -0.26 -10.57
CA TYR A 208 -7.89 -0.54 -10.01
C TYR A 208 -9.00 -0.07 -10.95
N ALA A 209 -8.95 1.21 -11.36
CA ALA A 209 -9.94 1.85 -12.24
C ALA A 209 -9.95 1.30 -13.68
N LYS A 210 -8.99 0.43 -14.02
CA LYS A 210 -8.78 -0.11 -15.38
C LYS A 210 -8.57 0.99 -16.43
N ARG A 211 -7.97 2.10 -16.03
CA ARG A 211 -7.59 3.20 -16.92
C ARG A 211 -6.20 2.98 -17.52
N ALA A 212 -5.97 3.58 -18.68
CA ALA A 212 -4.65 3.55 -19.31
C ALA A 212 -3.68 4.42 -18.50
N LEU A 213 -2.50 3.88 -18.19
CA LEU A 213 -1.45 4.64 -17.52
C LEU A 213 -0.82 5.62 -18.53
N PRO A 214 -0.65 6.91 -18.20
CA PRO A 214 0.09 7.83 -19.06
C PRO A 214 1.59 7.48 -19.09
N TYR A 215 2.20 7.58 -20.26
CA TYR A 215 3.64 7.41 -20.49
C TYR A 215 4.28 6.18 -19.80
N PRO A 216 3.73 4.96 -19.98
CA PRO A 216 4.18 3.79 -19.23
C PRO A 216 5.60 3.35 -19.63
N LYS A 217 6.07 3.67 -20.85
CA LYS A 217 7.42 3.33 -21.30
C LYS A 217 8.45 4.24 -20.64
N GLU A 218 8.13 5.52 -20.56
CA GLU A 218 8.95 6.55 -19.94
C GLU A 218 9.05 6.32 -18.43
N LEU A 219 7.95 5.95 -17.79
CA LEU A 219 7.96 5.53 -16.39
C LEU A 219 8.83 4.30 -16.17
N LEU A 220 8.71 3.27 -17.02
CA LEU A 220 9.55 2.07 -16.92
C LEU A 220 11.04 2.40 -17.06
N ASP A 221 11.39 3.24 -18.02
CA ASP A 221 12.76 3.69 -18.26
C ASP A 221 13.31 4.45 -17.06
N THR A 222 12.49 5.30 -16.44
CA THR A 222 12.84 6.02 -15.21
C THR A 222 13.08 5.06 -14.04
N CYS A 223 12.23 4.04 -13.87
CA CYS A 223 12.41 3.02 -12.83
C CYS A 223 13.74 2.28 -12.98
N ILE A 224 14.03 1.80 -14.20
CA ILE A 224 15.23 1.02 -14.51
C ILE A 224 16.48 1.87 -14.33
N LYS A 225 16.46 3.11 -14.84
CA LYS A 225 17.55 4.06 -14.66
C LYS A 225 17.82 4.34 -13.19
N ALA A 226 16.78 4.61 -12.40
CA ALA A 226 16.91 4.89 -10.98
C ALA A 226 17.54 3.72 -10.20
N TYR A 227 17.19 2.48 -10.57
CA TYR A 227 17.78 1.29 -9.98
C TYR A 227 19.29 1.21 -10.26
N TYR A 228 19.71 1.32 -11.53
CA TYR A 228 21.12 1.18 -11.89
C TYR A 228 22.00 2.34 -11.43
N ASP A 229 21.45 3.55 -11.38
CA ASP A 229 22.17 4.73 -10.88
C ASP A 229 22.31 4.72 -9.35
N GLY A 230 21.70 3.76 -8.64
CA GLY A 230 21.67 3.73 -7.19
C GLY A 230 20.84 4.87 -6.59
N ALA A 231 19.88 5.40 -7.36
CA ALA A 231 18.95 6.44 -6.93
C ALA A 231 17.74 5.87 -6.18
N CYS A 232 17.57 4.54 -6.21
CA CYS A 232 16.68 3.80 -5.33
C CYS A 232 17.38 3.44 -4.02
N MET A 233 16.63 2.94 -3.04
CA MET A 233 17.25 2.40 -1.85
C MET A 233 17.94 1.06 -2.09
N ASP A 234 18.85 0.71 -1.17
CA ASP A 234 19.52 -0.58 -1.18
C ASP A 234 18.62 -1.67 -0.57
N PHE A 235 17.90 -2.38 -1.43
CA PHE A 235 16.98 -3.49 -1.09
C PHE A 235 17.67 -4.70 -0.43
N SER A 236 19.00 -4.68 -0.29
CA SER A 236 19.76 -5.70 0.46
C SER A 236 20.08 -5.30 1.91
N LYS A 237 19.84 -4.02 2.29
CA LYS A 237 20.24 -3.47 3.59
C LYS A 237 19.09 -3.09 4.51
N SER A 238 17.91 -2.89 3.97
CA SER A 238 16.70 -2.60 4.73
C SER A 238 15.50 -3.32 4.13
N VAL A 239 14.49 -3.55 4.96
CA VAL A 239 13.18 -4.06 4.53
C VAL A 239 12.07 -3.12 5.02
N GLY A 240 11.02 -2.93 4.23
CA GLY A 240 9.87 -2.10 4.57
C GLY A 240 9.10 -1.57 3.35
N TRP A 241 8.52 -0.38 3.50
CA TRP A 241 7.68 0.27 2.47
C TRP A 241 8.35 0.40 1.09
N PRO A 242 9.62 0.79 1.00
CA PRO A 242 10.26 0.94 -0.30
C PRO A 242 10.32 -0.34 -1.14
N ASP A 243 10.34 -1.52 -0.51
CA ASP A 243 10.31 -2.79 -1.22
C ASP A 243 9.03 -2.92 -2.03
N ILE A 244 7.87 -2.65 -1.41
CA ILE A 244 6.59 -2.72 -2.12
C ILE A 244 6.44 -1.57 -3.11
N ASP A 245 6.80 -0.34 -2.73
CA ASP A 245 6.66 0.84 -3.58
C ASP A 245 7.36 0.65 -4.92
N PHE A 246 8.62 0.18 -4.87
CA PHE A 246 9.40 0.00 -6.09
C PHE A 246 9.05 -1.29 -6.84
N THR A 247 8.89 -2.41 -6.13
CA THR A 247 8.62 -3.71 -6.77
C THR A 247 7.29 -3.68 -7.50
N TYR A 248 6.24 -3.16 -6.87
CA TYR A 248 4.92 -3.06 -7.50
C TYR A 248 4.97 -2.17 -8.73
N MET A 249 5.54 -0.97 -8.60
CA MET A 249 5.69 -0.04 -9.71
C MET A 249 6.43 -0.70 -10.87
N LEU A 250 7.62 -1.27 -10.64
CA LEU A 250 8.41 -1.88 -11.71
C LEU A 250 7.66 -3.04 -12.38
N ALA A 251 7.04 -3.95 -11.61
CA ALA A 251 6.30 -5.09 -12.15
C ALA A 251 5.05 -4.66 -12.93
N ARG A 252 4.25 -3.73 -12.41
CA ARG A 252 2.98 -3.31 -13.03
C ARG A 252 3.20 -2.42 -14.24
N VAL A 253 4.13 -1.46 -14.15
CA VAL A 253 4.46 -0.55 -15.25
C VAL A 253 5.07 -1.33 -16.41
N GLN A 254 5.92 -2.34 -16.16
CA GLN A 254 6.45 -3.22 -17.22
C GLN A 254 5.32 -3.89 -18.03
N ARG A 255 4.30 -4.44 -17.35
CA ARG A 255 3.15 -5.06 -18.03
C ARG A 255 2.38 -4.07 -18.90
N ARG A 256 2.27 -2.81 -18.46
CA ARG A 256 1.59 -1.75 -19.23
C ARG A 256 2.43 -1.23 -20.39
N ALA A 257 3.74 -1.12 -20.20
CA ALA A 257 4.66 -0.68 -21.24
C ALA A 257 4.85 -1.73 -22.35
N GLY A 258 4.75 -3.02 -21.99
CA GLY A 258 4.89 -4.14 -22.93
C GLY A 258 6.31 -4.34 -23.47
N VAL A 259 7.33 -3.80 -22.79
CA VAL A 259 8.74 -3.83 -23.20
C VAL A 259 9.66 -4.19 -22.02
N LYS A 260 10.97 -4.38 -22.29
CA LYS A 260 12.04 -4.60 -21.29
C LYS A 260 11.81 -5.74 -20.29
N TYR A 261 11.07 -6.76 -20.67
CA TYR A 261 10.70 -7.89 -19.79
C TYR A 261 11.93 -8.53 -19.11
N GLU A 262 12.95 -8.93 -19.88
CA GLU A 262 14.13 -9.62 -19.32
C GLU A 262 14.91 -8.77 -18.32
N GLU A 263 15.07 -7.48 -18.61
CA GLU A 263 15.76 -6.52 -17.75
C GLU A 263 14.99 -6.30 -16.45
N THR A 264 13.67 -6.09 -16.53
CA THR A 264 12.81 -5.99 -15.35
C THR A 264 12.84 -7.27 -14.51
N GLN A 265 12.78 -8.44 -15.14
CA GLN A 265 12.86 -9.72 -14.43
C GLN A 265 14.18 -9.91 -13.69
N LYS A 266 15.29 -9.42 -14.24
CA LYS A 266 16.59 -9.43 -13.56
C LYS A 266 16.55 -8.57 -12.30
N ILE A 267 16.09 -7.32 -12.41
CA ILE A 267 16.00 -6.39 -11.26
C ILE A 267 15.09 -6.96 -10.17
N LEU A 268 13.91 -7.48 -10.53
CA LEU A 268 12.98 -8.07 -9.58
C LEU A 268 13.57 -9.29 -8.85
N LYS A 269 14.40 -10.10 -9.52
CA LYS A 269 15.12 -11.21 -8.86
C LYS A 269 16.15 -10.71 -7.86
N GLU A 270 16.92 -9.68 -8.20
CA GLU A 270 17.90 -9.09 -7.29
C GLU A 270 17.21 -8.50 -6.04
N ILE A 271 16.07 -7.83 -6.20
CA ILE A 271 15.25 -7.36 -5.08
C ILE A 271 14.71 -8.53 -4.26
N ALA A 272 14.19 -9.58 -4.90
CA ALA A 272 13.71 -10.77 -4.20
C ALA A 272 14.81 -11.45 -3.39
N ASP A 273 16.00 -11.60 -3.97
CA ASP A 273 17.15 -12.22 -3.31
C ASP A 273 17.55 -11.42 -2.06
N GLY A 274 17.62 -10.08 -2.19
CA GLY A 274 17.93 -9.16 -1.08
C GLY A 274 16.89 -9.23 0.03
N LEU A 275 15.62 -9.03 -0.30
CA LEU A 275 14.51 -9.06 0.66
C LEU A 275 14.41 -10.40 1.38
N ILE A 276 14.37 -11.52 0.63
CA ILE A 276 14.22 -12.85 1.21
C ILE A 276 15.41 -13.20 2.11
N THR A 277 16.64 -12.90 1.68
CA THR A 277 17.83 -13.17 2.48
C THR A 277 17.79 -12.42 3.80
N GLN A 278 17.37 -11.15 3.81
CA GLN A 278 17.21 -10.39 5.04
C GLN A 278 16.15 -11.03 5.96
N LEU A 279 14.97 -11.37 5.44
CA LEU A 279 13.88 -11.95 6.22
C LEU A 279 14.25 -13.31 6.84
N LEU A 280 14.98 -14.16 6.12
CA LEU A 280 15.44 -15.45 6.63
C LEU A 280 16.48 -15.34 7.75
N ASN A 281 17.14 -14.18 7.88
CA ASN A 281 18.11 -13.90 8.93
C ASN A 281 17.50 -13.18 10.14
N MET A 282 16.22 -12.78 10.09
CA MET A 282 15.57 -12.09 11.20
C MET A 282 15.06 -13.06 12.26
N ASN A 283 15.27 -12.71 13.53
CA ASN A 283 14.61 -13.39 14.64
C ASN A 283 13.19 -12.81 14.82
N ILE A 284 12.18 -13.64 14.61
CA ILE A 284 10.77 -13.23 14.67
C ILE A 284 10.33 -12.79 16.08
N GLU A 285 11.02 -13.26 17.12
CA GLU A 285 10.68 -12.93 18.51
C GLU A 285 11.23 -11.57 18.94
N GLU A 286 12.40 -11.18 18.40
CA GLU A 286 13.19 -10.02 18.84
C GLU A 286 13.24 -8.88 17.82
N SER A 287 12.83 -9.12 16.57
CA SER A 287 12.93 -8.11 15.51
C SER A 287 11.93 -6.98 15.71
N GLU A 288 12.43 -5.78 15.97
CA GLU A 288 11.63 -4.55 16.02
C GLU A 288 10.92 -4.26 14.69
N THR A 289 11.52 -4.63 13.57
CA THR A 289 10.91 -4.49 12.23
C THR A 289 9.70 -5.40 12.08
N LEU A 290 9.80 -6.65 12.56
CA LEU A 290 8.70 -7.63 12.47
C LEU A 290 7.63 -7.40 13.53
N ASN A 291 7.96 -6.75 14.64
CA ASN A 291 7.04 -6.30 15.69
C ASN A 291 6.14 -5.12 15.25
N ASP A 292 6.38 -4.48 14.10
CA ASP A 292 5.45 -3.50 13.54
C ASP A 292 4.59 -4.16 12.45
N LEU A 293 3.31 -4.45 12.74
CA LEU A 293 2.42 -5.04 11.74
C LEU A 293 2.28 -4.17 10.48
N ASN A 294 2.45 -2.86 10.59
CA ASN A 294 2.39 -1.98 9.44
C ASN A 294 3.58 -2.19 8.50
N THR A 295 4.77 -2.42 9.06
CA THR A 295 5.97 -2.72 8.28
C THR A 295 5.92 -4.16 7.76
N LEU A 296 5.47 -5.11 8.58
CA LEU A 296 5.26 -6.50 8.16
C LEU A 296 4.27 -6.59 7.00
N PHE A 297 3.21 -5.79 7.01
CA PHE A 297 2.25 -5.74 5.92
C PHE A 297 2.90 -5.33 4.59
N ALA A 298 3.69 -4.24 4.59
CA ALA A 298 4.43 -3.81 3.40
C ALA A 298 5.34 -4.92 2.84
N ILE A 299 6.08 -5.59 3.73
CA ILE A 299 6.96 -6.72 3.38
C ILE A 299 6.18 -7.86 2.73
N VAL A 300 5.06 -8.26 3.33
CA VAL A 300 4.22 -9.37 2.84
C VAL A 300 3.58 -9.03 1.49
N CYS A 301 3.19 -7.78 1.28
CA CYS A 301 2.76 -7.28 -0.02
C CYS A 301 3.88 -7.35 -1.07
N ALA A 302 5.10 -6.93 -0.73
CA ALA A 302 6.24 -7.01 -1.64
C ALA A 302 6.51 -8.46 -2.05
N LEU A 303 6.47 -9.41 -1.11
CA LEU A 303 6.60 -10.85 -1.41
C LEU A 303 5.48 -11.35 -2.34
N ALA A 304 4.25 -10.89 -2.18
CA ALA A 304 3.14 -11.26 -3.05
C ALA A 304 3.36 -10.74 -4.49
N VAL A 305 3.81 -9.50 -4.64
CA VAL A 305 4.15 -8.92 -5.95
C VAL A 305 5.30 -9.68 -6.60
N LEU A 306 6.37 -9.97 -5.85
CA LEU A 306 7.51 -10.73 -6.35
C LEU A 306 7.10 -12.15 -6.77
N GLN A 307 6.23 -12.81 -6.01
CA GLN A 307 5.74 -14.14 -6.37
C GLN A 307 4.91 -14.13 -7.66
N ASP A 308 4.06 -13.12 -7.85
CA ASP A 308 3.30 -12.93 -9.09
C ASP A 308 4.22 -12.64 -10.28
N ALA A 309 5.18 -11.74 -10.08
CA ALA A 309 6.07 -11.28 -11.15
C ALA A 309 7.17 -12.28 -11.53
N LEU A 310 7.54 -13.22 -10.64
CA LEU A 310 8.60 -14.20 -10.83
C LEU A 310 8.08 -15.65 -10.71
N PRO A 311 7.36 -16.18 -11.72
CA PRO A 311 6.80 -17.52 -11.68
C PRO A 311 7.85 -18.61 -11.37
N GLY A 312 7.57 -19.43 -10.35
CA GLY A 312 8.46 -20.50 -9.91
C GLY A 312 9.68 -20.05 -9.08
N TYR A 313 9.87 -18.75 -8.86
CA TYR A 313 10.98 -18.25 -8.06
C TYR A 313 10.74 -18.34 -6.55
N ILE A 314 9.49 -18.11 -6.12
CA ILE A 314 9.05 -18.14 -4.73
C ILE A 314 7.97 -19.20 -4.54
N ARG A 315 8.21 -20.15 -3.63
CA ARG A 315 7.23 -21.17 -3.24
C ARG A 315 6.67 -20.89 -1.86
N THR A 316 5.35 -20.86 -1.75
CA THR A 316 4.58 -20.72 -0.50
C THR A 316 3.58 -21.87 -0.36
N PRO A 317 2.90 -22.05 0.79
CA PRO A 317 1.92 -23.13 0.95
C PRO A 317 0.72 -22.97 0.02
N LYS A 318 0.28 -21.72 -0.15
CA LYS A 318 -0.75 -21.25 -1.09
C LYS A 318 -0.18 -20.02 -1.80
N PRO A 319 -0.54 -19.74 -3.08
CA PRO A 319 -0.18 -18.49 -3.72
C PRO A 319 -0.61 -17.29 -2.85
N LEU A 320 0.30 -16.34 -2.65
CA LEU A 320 0.03 -15.12 -1.93
C LEU A 320 -0.95 -14.26 -2.73
N LYS A 321 -1.91 -13.66 -2.02
CA LYS A 321 -2.95 -12.84 -2.62
C LYS A 321 -2.53 -11.38 -2.64
N LEU A 322 -2.66 -10.74 -3.79
CA LEU A 322 -2.38 -9.32 -3.94
C LEU A 322 -3.57 -8.50 -3.44
N VAL A 323 -3.41 -7.75 -2.34
CA VAL A 323 -4.46 -6.87 -1.83
C VAL A 323 -4.81 -5.75 -2.83
N LEU A 324 -3.82 -5.24 -3.57
CA LEU A 324 -4.01 -4.20 -4.58
C LEU A 324 -4.76 -4.67 -5.83
N ASP A 325 -4.99 -5.98 -6.01
CA ASP A 325 -5.88 -6.47 -7.06
C ASP A 325 -7.37 -6.36 -6.64
N LYS A 326 -7.65 -6.06 -5.36
CA LYS A 326 -9.01 -5.93 -4.81
C LYS A 326 -9.40 -4.50 -4.44
N ARG A 327 -8.44 -3.63 -4.16
CA ARG A 327 -8.68 -2.28 -3.67
C ARG A 327 -7.62 -1.29 -4.18
N PRO A 328 -7.96 0.01 -4.31
CA PRO A 328 -7.05 1.04 -4.81
C PRO A 328 -6.17 1.67 -3.71
N PHE A 329 -5.76 0.95 -2.67
CA PHE A 329 -4.93 1.55 -1.61
C PHE A 329 -4.18 0.53 -0.74
N LEU A 330 -3.05 0.96 -0.18
CA LEU A 330 -2.22 0.26 0.79
C LEU A 330 -2.03 1.07 2.07
#